data_AF-A0A1B0AU35-F1
#
_entry.id   AF-A0A1B0AU35-F1
#
_cell.length_a   1.000
_cell.length_b   1.000
_cell.length_c   1.000
_cell.angle_alpha   90.00
_cell.angle_beta   90.00
_cell.angle_gamma   90.00
#
_symmetry.space_group_name_H-M   'P 1'
#
loop_
_entity.id
_entity.type
_entity.pdbx_description
1 polymer ?
#
loop_
_entity_poly.entity_id
_entity_poly.type
_entity_poly.pdbx_seq_one_letter_code
_entity_poly.pdbx_strand_id
1 'polypeptide(L)'
;MFRVTLILLSIVAPALFSDNRYKEFMADFKHCKRERRINPFDLDRLRVGDLDDSSYEAKCFLACLYDRTGILRSGVLQIDILKKNVGYIANHVLLDEILPPCYKVTGTNKCVTAFKLKKCFQNIGFDEVWITVPWEENNDPQYIASMKLINSLTNMQYRVAFA
;
A
#
# COMPACT_ATOMS: atom_id res chain seq x y z
N MET A 1 -53.46 -22.87 8.50
CA MET A 1 -52.15 -23.53 8.27
C MET A 1 -51.40 -22.77 7.18
N PHE A 2 -50.08 -22.62 7.34
CA PHE A 2 -49.08 -21.95 6.49
C PHE A 2 -49.00 -20.41 6.55
N ARG A 3 -48.17 -19.92 7.49
CA ARG A 3 -47.60 -18.57 7.49
C ARG A 3 -46.39 -18.55 6.54
N VAL A 4 -46.44 -17.72 5.50
CA VAL A 4 -45.29 -17.45 4.62
C VAL A 4 -44.38 -16.46 5.33
N THR A 5 -43.34 -16.95 6.00
CA THR A 5 -42.26 -16.11 6.52
C THR A 5 -41.21 -15.92 5.42
N LEU A 6 -41.23 -14.74 4.80
CA LEU A 6 -40.15 -14.21 3.97
C LEU A 6 -38.90 -14.04 4.84
N ILE A 7 -38.01 -15.04 4.83
CA ILE A 7 -36.67 -14.90 5.39
C ILE A 7 -35.86 -14.09 4.38
N LEU A 8 -35.70 -12.79 4.66
CA LEU A 8 -34.75 -11.92 3.99
C LEU A 8 -33.36 -12.55 4.11
N LEU A 9 -32.83 -13.01 2.98
CA LEU A 9 -31.41 -13.31 2.79
C LEU A 9 -30.60 -12.03 3.05
N SER A 10 -30.17 -11.82 4.30
CA SER A 10 -29.02 -10.97 4.58
C SER A 10 -27.79 -11.71 4.10
N ILE A 11 -27.50 -11.59 2.81
CA ILE A 11 -26.17 -11.90 2.27
C ILE A 11 -25.24 -10.89 2.95
N VAL A 12 -24.61 -11.31 4.05
CA VAL A 12 -23.36 -10.69 4.46
C VAL A 12 -22.44 -10.93 3.27
N ALA A 13 -22.03 -9.87 2.60
CA ALA A 13 -21.04 -9.94 1.53
C ALA A 13 -19.71 -9.42 2.10
N PRO A 14 -18.87 -10.25 2.74
CA PRO A 14 -17.53 -9.81 3.14
C PRO A 14 -16.62 -9.55 1.93
N ALA A 15 -17.00 -9.97 0.72
CA ALA A 15 -16.11 -9.99 -0.44
C ALA A 15 -16.12 -8.73 -1.31
N LEU A 16 -17.00 -7.75 -1.06
CA LEU A 16 -17.10 -6.54 -1.91
C LEU A 16 -16.08 -5.43 -1.57
N PHE A 17 -15.34 -5.55 -0.45
CA PHE A 17 -14.48 -4.47 0.05
C PHE A 17 -13.00 -4.55 -0.40
N SER A 18 -12.47 -5.71 -0.79
CA SER A 18 -11.04 -5.87 -1.16
C SER A 18 -10.77 -5.49 -2.64
N ASP A 19 -11.63 -5.91 -3.56
CA ASP A 19 -11.49 -5.66 -5.00
C ASP A 19 -11.55 -4.18 -5.37
N ASN A 20 -12.36 -3.40 -4.66
CA ASN A 20 -12.55 -1.98 -4.96
C ASN A 20 -11.28 -1.17 -4.67
N ARG A 21 -10.61 -1.46 -3.56
CA ARG A 21 -9.46 -0.68 -3.08
C ARG A 21 -8.20 -0.91 -3.88
N TYR A 22 -7.98 -2.13 -4.36
CA TYR A 22 -6.92 -2.40 -5.33
C TYR A 22 -7.13 -1.60 -6.63
N LYS A 23 -8.36 -1.57 -7.14
CA LYS A 23 -8.71 -0.79 -8.34
C LYS A 23 -8.51 0.71 -8.11
N GLU A 24 -8.89 1.23 -6.94
CA GLU A 24 -8.65 2.62 -6.54
C GLU A 24 -7.15 2.95 -6.49
N PHE A 25 -6.34 2.13 -5.81
CA PHE A 25 -4.89 2.32 -5.75
C PHE A 25 -4.26 2.28 -7.15
N MET A 26 -4.69 1.36 -8.02
CA MET A 26 -4.23 1.31 -9.42
C MET A 26 -4.63 2.57 -10.21
N ALA A 27 -5.82 3.12 -9.96
CA ALA A 27 -6.26 4.37 -10.60
C ALA A 27 -5.41 5.55 -10.13
N ASP A 28 -5.13 5.66 -8.83
CA ASP A 28 -4.26 6.67 -8.24
C ASP A 28 -2.81 6.55 -8.75
N PHE A 29 -2.28 5.33 -8.82
CA PHE A 29 -0.94 5.07 -9.37
C PHE A 29 -0.84 5.54 -10.84
N LYS A 30 -1.82 5.15 -11.68
CA LYS A 30 -1.86 5.57 -13.08
C LYS A 30 -2.00 7.08 -13.22
N HIS A 31 -2.78 7.72 -12.35
CA HIS A 31 -2.94 9.17 -12.31
C HIS A 31 -1.61 9.84 -11.99
N CYS A 32 -0.95 9.45 -10.90
CA CYS A 32 0.31 10.03 -10.45
C CYS A 32 1.45 9.82 -11.44
N LYS A 33 1.49 8.66 -12.11
CA LYS A 33 2.44 8.39 -13.19
C LYS A 33 2.30 9.41 -14.31
N ARG A 34 1.07 9.72 -14.72
CA ARG A 34 0.78 10.72 -15.76
C ARG A 34 1.06 12.15 -15.29
N GLU A 35 0.58 12.52 -14.10
CA GLU A 35 0.73 13.89 -13.56
C GLU A 35 2.19 14.27 -13.39
N ARG A 36 3.00 13.36 -12.83
CA ARG A 36 4.42 13.61 -12.54
C ARG A 36 5.34 13.32 -13.71
N ARG A 37 4.81 12.71 -14.78
CA ARG A 37 5.57 12.32 -15.97
C ARG A 37 6.84 11.52 -15.63
N ILE A 38 6.75 10.68 -14.60
CA ILE A 38 7.86 9.84 -14.17
C ILE A 38 8.24 8.89 -15.32
N ASN A 39 9.54 8.82 -15.62
CA ASN A 39 10.02 7.92 -16.65
C ASN A 39 10.03 6.45 -16.14
N PRO A 40 10.03 5.46 -17.04
CA PRO A 40 10.02 4.05 -16.64
C PRO A 40 11.21 3.64 -15.78
N PHE A 41 12.40 4.19 -16.02
CA PHE A 41 13.62 3.84 -15.30
C PHE A 41 13.54 4.24 -13.82
N ASP A 42 13.14 5.48 -13.53
CA ASP A 42 12.92 5.95 -12.16
C ASP A 42 11.84 5.13 -11.43
N LEU A 43 10.79 4.74 -12.15
CA LEU A 43 9.72 3.93 -11.59
C LEU A 43 10.21 2.52 -11.22
N ASP A 44 11.07 1.92 -12.06
CA ASP A 44 11.71 0.64 -11.78
C ASP A 44 12.68 0.71 -10.61
N ARG A 45 13.43 1.81 -10.46
CA ARG A 45 14.30 2.02 -9.30
C ARG A 45 13.52 2.10 -8.00
N LEU A 46 12.44 2.89 -7.97
CA LEU A 46 11.52 2.94 -6.82
C LEU A 46 10.92 1.57 -6.49
N ARG A 47 10.66 0.74 -7.50
CA ARG A 47 10.12 -0.62 -7.34
C ARG A 47 11.09 -1.57 -6.67
N VAL A 48 12.37 -1.50 -7.01
CA VAL A 48 13.39 -2.40 -6.44
C VAL A 48 13.99 -1.87 -5.14
N GLY A 49 13.62 -0.65 -4.72
CA GLY A 49 14.19 0.00 -3.55
C GLY A 49 15.55 0.66 -3.83
N ASP A 50 15.88 0.90 -5.09
CA ASP A 50 17.04 1.71 -5.45
C ASP A 50 16.67 3.19 -5.30
N LEU A 51 17.00 3.75 -4.13
CA LEU A 51 16.65 5.11 -3.73
C LEU A 51 17.86 6.06 -3.74
N ASP A 52 18.93 5.68 -4.41
CA ASP A 52 20.08 6.55 -4.62
C ASP A 52 19.79 7.49 -5.79
N ASP A 53 20.29 8.73 -5.76
CA ASP A 53 20.13 9.70 -6.85
C ASP A 53 18.73 9.81 -7.47
N SER A 54 17.67 9.60 -6.67
CA SER A 54 16.31 9.59 -7.20
C SER A 54 15.92 10.98 -7.72
N SER A 55 15.36 11.01 -8.93
CA SER A 55 14.93 12.23 -9.61
C SER A 55 13.87 12.99 -8.81
N TYR A 56 13.70 14.27 -9.15
CA TYR A 56 12.64 15.08 -8.56
C TYR A 56 11.25 14.50 -8.86
N GLU A 57 11.06 14.01 -10.08
CA GLU A 57 9.85 13.36 -10.59
C GLU A 57 9.53 12.10 -9.81
N ALA A 58 10.53 11.27 -9.49
CA ALA A 58 10.38 10.07 -8.66
C ALA A 58 9.90 10.41 -7.25
N LYS A 59 10.51 11.41 -6.61
CA LYS A 59 10.13 11.89 -5.27
C LYS A 59 8.71 12.43 -5.27
N CYS A 60 8.35 13.22 -6.28
CA CYS A 60 7.03 13.81 -6.39
C CYS A 60 5.96 12.83 -6.86
N PHE A 61 6.33 11.74 -7.55
CA PHE A 61 5.45 10.61 -7.82
C PHE A 61 4.99 9.95 -6.51
N LEU A 62 5.92 9.68 -5.59
CA LEU A 62 5.58 9.15 -4.27
C LEU A 62 4.67 10.10 -3.50
N ALA A 63 4.96 11.42 -3.51
CA ALA A 63 4.08 12.39 -2.85
C ALA A 63 2.68 12.43 -3.45
N CYS A 64 2.54 12.36 -4.76
CA CYS A 64 1.22 12.27 -5.39
C CYS A 64 0.48 11.02 -4.92
N LEU A 65 1.16 9.86 -4.93
CA LEU A 65 0.54 8.60 -4.56
C LEU A 65 0.12 8.59 -3.09
N TYR A 66 0.96 9.10 -2.19
CA TYR A 66 0.63 9.22 -0.78
C TYR A 66 -0.45 10.28 -0.49
N ASP A 67 -0.47 11.40 -1.22
CA ASP A 67 -1.54 12.40 -1.11
C ASP A 67 -2.89 11.79 -1.53
N ARG A 68 -2.93 11.04 -2.65
CA ARG A 68 -4.17 10.44 -3.17
C ARG A 68 -4.70 9.29 -2.34
N THR A 69 -3.82 8.47 -1.79
CA THR A 69 -4.17 7.41 -0.83
C THR A 69 -4.46 7.95 0.58
N GLY A 70 -4.26 9.26 0.79
CA GLY A 70 -4.48 9.95 2.06
C GLY A 70 -3.43 9.67 3.12
N ILE A 71 -2.35 8.95 2.80
CA ILE A 71 -1.20 8.70 3.70
C ILE A 71 -0.52 10.02 4.04
N LEU A 72 -0.39 10.91 3.05
CA LEU A 72 0.01 12.29 3.29
C LEU A 72 -1.19 13.21 3.08
N ARG A 73 -1.23 14.30 3.83
CA ARG A 73 -2.06 15.48 3.52
C ARG A 73 -1.17 16.70 3.60
N SER A 74 -0.93 17.33 2.46
CA SER A 74 -0.05 18.50 2.37
C SER A 74 1.36 18.23 2.93
N GLY A 75 1.86 17.01 2.76
CA GLY A 75 3.16 16.57 3.31
C GLY A 75 3.13 16.13 4.77
N VAL A 76 1.98 16.11 5.44
CA VAL A 76 1.84 15.62 6.83
C VAL A 76 1.33 14.19 6.84
N LEU A 77 2.05 13.29 7.53
CA LEU A 77 1.67 11.88 7.65
C LEU A 77 0.36 11.70 8.43
N GLN A 78 -0.55 10.91 7.86
CA GLN A 78 -1.80 10.49 8.46
C GLN A 78 -1.64 9.05 8.96
N ILE A 79 -1.27 8.89 10.23
CA ILE A 79 -0.88 7.60 10.82
C ILE A 79 -2.00 6.55 10.66
N ASP A 80 -3.25 6.91 10.95
CA ASP A 80 -4.38 5.97 10.84
C ASP A 80 -4.61 5.49 9.40
N ILE A 81 -4.40 6.40 8.44
CA ILE A 81 -4.53 6.07 7.01
C ILE A 81 -3.35 5.22 6.55
N LEU A 82 -2.13 5.48 7.03
CA LEU A 82 -0.98 4.63 6.78
C LEU A 82 -1.25 3.21 7.29
N LYS A 83 -1.64 3.06 8.56
CA LYS A 83 -1.98 1.74 9.15
C LYS A 83 -3.09 1.05 8.38
N LYS A 84 -4.12 1.79 7.93
CA LYS A 84 -5.18 1.25 7.08
C LYS A 84 -4.71 0.88 5.67
N ASN A 85 -3.66 1.50 5.13
CA ASN A 85 -3.14 1.12 3.82
C ASN A 85 -2.20 -0.09 3.94
N VAL A 86 -1.33 -0.11 4.94
CA VAL A 86 -0.34 -1.18 5.17
C VAL A 86 -0.95 -2.42 5.84
N GLY A 87 -1.97 -2.26 6.69
CA GLY A 87 -2.65 -3.34 7.42
C GLY A 87 -3.37 -4.38 6.56
N TYR A 88 -3.43 -4.13 5.25
CA TYR A 88 -3.96 -5.07 4.25
C TYR A 88 -2.88 -6.00 3.70
N ILE A 89 -1.61 -5.67 3.94
CA ILE A 89 -0.42 -6.41 3.50
C ILE A 89 0.30 -7.01 4.71
N ALA A 90 0.25 -6.36 5.86
CA ALA A 90 0.88 -6.79 7.10
C ALA A 90 -0.10 -6.75 8.28
N ASN A 91 0.12 -7.58 9.30
CA ASN A 91 -0.72 -7.62 10.49
C ASN A 91 -0.69 -6.26 11.22
N HIS A 92 -1.87 -5.71 11.57
CA HIS A 92 -2.02 -4.45 12.28
C HIS A 92 -1.23 -4.36 13.59
N VAL A 93 -1.09 -5.47 14.33
CA VAL A 93 -0.33 -5.52 15.59
C VAL A 93 1.15 -5.26 15.34
N LEU A 94 1.70 -5.87 14.28
CA LEU A 94 3.11 -5.70 13.89
C LEU A 94 3.40 -4.26 13.41
N LEU A 95 2.40 -3.58 12.85
CA LEU A 95 2.57 -2.20 12.37
C LEU A 95 2.69 -1.18 13.49
N ASP A 96 2.12 -1.45 14.66
CA ASP A 96 2.20 -0.54 15.80
C ASP A 96 3.59 -0.56 16.47
N GLU A 97 4.35 -1.64 16.27
CA GLU A 97 5.72 -1.78 16.76
C GLU A 97 6.74 -1.24 15.74
N ILE A 98 6.52 -1.49 14.45
CA ILE A 98 7.52 -1.21 13.41
C ILE A 98 7.42 0.20 12.81
N LEU A 99 6.20 0.74 12.61
CA LEU A 99 6.02 2.04 11.97
C LEU A 99 6.36 3.30 12.82
N PRO A 100 6.34 3.30 14.18
CA PRO A 100 6.60 4.49 14.98
C PRO A 100 7.84 5.31 14.62
N PRO A 101 8.99 4.71 14.27
CA PRO A 101 10.17 5.45 13.79
C PRO A 101 9.88 6.33 12.58
N CYS A 102 8.98 5.91 11.69
CA CYS A 102 8.64 6.65 10.47
C CYS A 102 7.64 7.80 10.69
N TYR A 103 6.98 7.89 11.84
CA TYR A 103 5.96 8.93 12.09
C TYR A 103 6.50 10.35 12.17
N LYS A 104 7.79 10.50 12.48
CA LYS A 104 8.47 11.80 12.61
C LYS A 104 9.15 12.25 11.33
N VAL A 105 9.05 11.46 10.25
CA VAL A 105 9.73 11.75 9.00
C VAL A 105 9.13 12.98 8.34
N THR A 106 9.97 13.99 8.12
CA THR A 106 9.62 15.25 7.46
C THR A 106 10.72 15.69 6.50
N GLY A 107 10.33 16.43 5.46
CA GLY A 107 11.21 16.98 4.44
C GLY A 107 10.97 18.47 4.21
N THR A 108 11.82 19.09 3.39
CA THR A 108 11.71 20.51 3.03
C THR A 108 10.48 20.82 2.18
N ASN A 109 9.87 19.81 1.57
CA ASN A 109 8.58 19.87 0.90
C ASN A 109 7.90 18.49 0.90
N LYS A 110 6.69 18.40 0.35
CA LYS A 110 5.93 17.14 0.31
C LYS A 110 6.61 16.02 -0.48
N CYS A 111 7.32 16.32 -1.57
CA CYS A 111 8.06 15.33 -2.35
C CYS A 111 9.24 14.76 -1.56
N VAL A 112 9.99 15.64 -0.88
CA VAL A 112 11.09 15.22 -0.01
C VAL A 112 10.57 14.42 1.19
N THR A 113 9.42 14.80 1.74
CA THR A 113 8.78 14.06 2.85
C THR A 113 8.37 12.67 2.41
N ALA A 114 7.65 12.55 1.29
CA ALA A 114 7.25 11.25 0.74
C ALA A 114 8.47 10.36 0.44
N PHE A 115 9.53 10.91 -0.11
CA PHE A 115 10.74 10.15 -0.41
C PHE A 115 11.47 9.67 0.85
N LYS A 116 11.60 10.53 1.87
CA LYS A 116 12.17 10.10 3.15
C LYS A 116 11.29 9.05 3.84
N LEU A 117 9.97 9.14 3.68
CA LEU A 117 9.05 8.16 4.23
C LEU A 117 9.23 6.80 3.55
N LYS A 118 9.37 6.78 2.23
CA LYS A 118 9.76 5.59 1.45
C LYS A 118 11.09 5.00 1.92
N LYS A 119 12.12 5.82 2.14
CA LYS A 119 13.40 5.37 2.73
C LYS A 119 13.21 4.76 4.12
N CYS A 120 12.37 5.38 4.95
CA CYS A 120 12.07 4.85 6.28
C CYS A 120 11.37 3.49 6.19
N PHE A 121 10.35 3.36 5.33
CA PHE A 121 9.66 2.09 5.08
C PHE A 121 10.58 1.01 4.56
N GLN A 122 11.52 1.35 3.66
CA GLN A 122 12.55 0.43 3.23
C GLN A 122 13.41 -0.04 4.41
N ASN A 123 13.92 0.90 5.21
CA ASN A 123 14.79 0.57 6.34
C ASN A 123 14.10 -0.33 7.39
N ILE A 124 12.84 -0.05 7.73
CA ILE A 124 12.10 -0.90 8.69
C ILE A 124 11.53 -2.17 8.04
N GLY A 125 11.30 -2.13 6.73
CA GLY A 125 10.70 -3.22 5.97
C GLY A 125 11.67 -4.36 5.70
N PHE A 126 12.95 -4.06 5.47
CA PHE A 126 13.98 -5.06 5.21
C PHE A 126 14.38 -5.90 6.44
N ASP A 127 14.16 -5.40 7.66
CA ASP A 127 14.51 -6.15 8.88
C ASP A 127 13.32 -6.93 9.49
N GLU A 128 12.05 -6.51 9.31
CA GLU A 128 10.93 -7.16 10.03
C GLU A 128 9.59 -7.38 9.29
N VAL A 129 9.30 -6.70 8.16
CA VAL A 129 7.94 -6.74 7.56
C VAL A 129 7.78 -7.80 6.46
N TRP A 130 8.81 -8.08 5.66
CA TRP A 130 8.67 -9.02 4.52
C TRP A 130 8.79 -10.50 4.92
N ILE A 131 9.28 -10.82 6.13
CA ILE A 131 9.52 -12.19 6.60
C ILE A 131 8.28 -12.79 7.32
N THR A 132 7.30 -11.96 7.68
CA THR A 132 6.11 -12.37 8.48
C THR A 132 4.80 -12.33 7.69
N VAL A 133 4.84 -12.51 6.36
CA VAL A 133 3.67 -13.08 5.68
C VAL A 133 3.43 -14.47 6.29
N PRO A 134 2.24 -14.78 6.83
CA PRO A 134 2.04 -16.01 7.60
C PRO A 134 2.36 -17.25 6.77
N TRP A 135 3.22 -18.12 7.31
CA TRP A 135 3.43 -19.50 6.84
C TRP A 135 2.30 -20.44 7.31
N GLU A 136 1.15 -19.90 7.71
CA GLU A 136 -0.02 -20.72 8.03
C GLU A 136 -0.83 -20.95 6.74
N GLU A 137 -1.09 -22.23 6.46
CA GLU A 137 -1.91 -22.67 5.34
C GLU A 137 -3.34 -22.11 5.46
N ASN A 138 -3.61 -21.00 4.76
CA ASN A 138 -4.96 -20.53 4.54
C ASN A 138 -5.51 -21.21 3.29
N ASN A 139 -6.36 -22.21 3.53
CA ASN A 139 -6.99 -23.05 2.51
C ASN A 139 -8.21 -22.40 1.83
N ASP A 140 -8.49 -21.12 2.10
CA ASP A 140 -9.54 -20.39 1.42
C ASP A 140 -9.20 -20.26 -0.09
N PRO A 141 -10.04 -20.75 -1.01
CA PRO A 141 -9.76 -20.72 -2.44
C PRO A 141 -9.60 -19.30 -3.02
N GLN A 142 -10.27 -18.30 -2.46
CA GLN A 142 -10.10 -16.90 -2.86
C GLN A 142 -8.79 -16.32 -2.31
N TYR A 143 -8.40 -16.70 -1.09
CA TYR A 143 -7.08 -16.33 -0.55
C TYR A 143 -5.96 -16.95 -1.38
N ILE A 144 -6.04 -18.25 -1.69
CA ILE A 144 -5.07 -18.94 -2.53
C ILE A 144 -5.05 -18.35 -3.94
N ALA A 145 -6.20 -18.07 -4.55
CA ALA A 145 -6.26 -17.43 -5.86
C ALA A 145 -5.68 -16.01 -5.83
N SER A 146 -5.96 -15.23 -4.78
CA SER A 146 -5.44 -13.88 -4.60
C SER A 146 -3.93 -13.89 -4.33
N MET A 147 -3.43 -14.80 -3.51
CA MET A 147 -2.00 -14.95 -3.23
C MET A 147 -1.25 -15.53 -4.42
N LYS A 148 -1.84 -16.46 -5.17
CA LYS A 148 -1.29 -16.98 -6.42
C LYS A 148 -1.31 -15.91 -7.51
N LEU A 149 -2.32 -15.05 -7.54
CA LEU A 149 -2.35 -13.86 -8.39
C LEU A 149 -1.32 -12.81 -7.93
N ILE A 150 -1.15 -12.55 -6.63
CA ILE A 150 -0.14 -11.64 -6.06
C ILE A 150 1.28 -12.15 -6.27
N ASN A 151 1.51 -13.47 -6.17
CA ASN A 151 2.79 -14.13 -6.47
C ASN A 151 3.04 -14.26 -7.97
N SER A 152 1.99 -14.44 -8.79
CA SER A 152 2.11 -14.47 -10.25
C SER A 152 2.17 -13.07 -10.86
N LEU A 153 1.69 -12.03 -10.16
CA LEU A 153 1.74 -10.61 -10.56
C LEU A 153 2.83 -9.81 -9.82
N THR A 154 3.51 -10.43 -8.85
CA THR A 154 4.62 -9.88 -8.03
C THR A 154 4.64 -8.35 -7.92
N ASN A 155 3.64 -7.79 -7.24
CA ASN A 155 3.78 -6.70 -6.26
C ASN A 155 4.50 -5.40 -6.69
N MET A 156 4.70 -5.15 -7.98
CA MET A 156 5.61 -4.11 -8.47
C MET A 156 5.23 -2.69 -8.01
N GLN A 157 3.93 -2.36 -8.05
CA GLN A 157 3.45 -1.00 -7.77
C GLN A 157 3.27 -0.72 -6.28
N TYR A 158 2.98 -1.75 -5.48
CA TYR A 158 2.98 -1.63 -4.01
C TYR A 158 4.42 -1.58 -3.47
N ARG A 159 5.34 -2.33 -4.08
CA ARG A 159 6.78 -2.18 -3.80
C ARG A 159 7.27 -0.77 -4.06
N VAL A 160 6.82 -0.11 -5.14
CA VAL A 160 7.10 1.32 -5.36
C VAL A 160 6.67 2.17 -4.16
N ALA A 161 5.53 1.88 -3.54
CA ALA A 161 5.01 2.65 -2.42
C ALA A 161 5.63 2.30 -1.05
N PHE A 162 6.01 1.04 -0.78
CA PHE A 162 6.35 0.60 0.59
C PHE A 162 7.60 -0.28 0.73
N ALA A 163 8.15 -0.83 -0.35
CA ALA A 163 9.35 -1.68 -0.30
C ALA A 163 10.66 -0.89 -0.36
#